data_AF-A0A4V1UPC7-F1
#
_entry.id   AF-A0A4V1UPC7-F1
#
_cell.length_a   1.000
_cell.length_b   1.000
_cell.length_c   1.000
_cell.angle_alpha   90.00
_cell.angle_beta   90.00
_cell.angle_gamma   90.00
#
_symmetry.space_group_name_H-M   'P 1'
#
loop_
_entity.id
_entity.type
_entity.pdbx_description
1 polymer ?
#
loop_
_entity_poly.entity_id
_entity_poly.type
_entity_poly.pdbx_seq_one_letter_code
_entity_poly.pdbx_strand_id
1 'polypeptide(L)'
;VVHGETRMEAIEKMKQAISNFKIEGVATTLPFGTFVMDHSAFRSGKFDTGFVSKYFTKEEITAMNVEKEEAITKMALYAWFSQNDTIQMPAQPASRWKNRAQ
;
A
#
# COMPACT_ATOMS: atom_id res chain seq x y z
N VAL A 1 -15.60 18.41 -0.74
CA VAL A 1 -16.28 18.60 -2.05
C VAL A 1 -15.21 18.91 -3.08
N VAL A 2 -15.30 18.35 -4.29
CA VAL A 2 -14.35 18.60 -5.38
C VAL A 2 -15.10 18.96 -6.65
N HIS A 3 -14.41 19.63 -7.58
CA HIS A 3 -14.95 20.04 -8.87
C HIS A 3 -13.93 19.70 -9.97
N GLY A 4 -14.42 19.32 -11.14
CA GLY A 4 -13.63 19.03 -12.34
C GLY A 4 -14.44 19.38 -13.58
N GLU A 5 -13.76 19.62 -14.70
CA GLU A 5 -14.39 19.90 -15.99
C GLU A 5 -15.15 18.68 -16.50
N THR A 6 -14.62 17.49 -16.18
CA THR A 6 -15.28 16.21 -16.46
C THR A 6 -15.60 15.45 -15.17
N ARG A 7 -16.61 14.58 -15.23
CA ARG A 7 -16.94 13.66 -14.13
C ARG A 7 -15.74 12.79 -13.73
N MET A 8 -14.99 12.31 -14.72
CA MET A 8 -13.80 11.49 -14.47
C MET A 8 -12.70 12.27 -13.76
N GLU A 9 -12.46 13.50 -14.15
CA GLU A 9 -11.51 14.37 -13.47
C GLU A 9 -11.92 14.66 -12.02
N ALA A 10 -13.21 14.93 -11.78
CA ALA A 10 -13.73 15.10 -10.43
C ALA A 10 -13.56 13.83 -9.57
N ILE A 11 -13.75 12.64 -10.16
CA ILE A 11 -13.50 11.36 -9.47
C ILE A 11 -12.03 11.20 -9.10
N GLU A 12 -11.09 11.45 -10.02
CA GLU A 12 -9.66 11.32 -9.72
C GLU A 12 -9.21 12.37 -8.68
N LYS A 13 -9.72 13.61 -8.76
CA LYS A 13 -9.51 14.63 -7.72
C LYS A 13 -10.04 14.19 -6.37
N MET A 14 -11.21 13.54 -6.32
CA MET A 14 -11.77 13.01 -5.07
C MET A 14 -10.89 11.90 -4.49
N LYS A 15 -10.38 10.99 -5.34
CA LYS A 15 -9.47 9.92 -4.90
C LYS A 15 -8.20 10.49 -4.26
N GLN A 16 -7.60 11.48 -4.89
CA GLN A 16 -6.43 12.19 -4.35
C GLN A 16 -6.77 12.89 -3.03
N ALA A 17 -7.92 13.58 -2.98
CA ALA A 17 -8.37 14.25 -1.76
C ALA A 17 -8.56 13.27 -0.60
N ILE A 18 -9.16 12.10 -0.84
CA ILE A 18 -9.31 11.04 0.17
C ILE A 18 -7.95 10.49 0.59
N SER A 19 -7.05 10.21 -0.35
CA SER A 19 -5.71 9.68 -0.05
C SER A 19 -4.87 10.65 0.80
N ASN A 20 -5.07 11.95 0.64
CA ASN A 20 -4.35 12.97 1.39
C ASN A 20 -5.03 13.31 2.72
N PHE A 21 -6.25 12.80 2.97
CA PHE A 21 -7.01 13.10 4.16
C PHE A 21 -6.53 12.25 5.33
N LYS A 22 -5.94 12.88 6.35
CA LYS A 22 -5.44 12.21 7.56
C LYS A 22 -6.38 12.44 8.72
N ILE A 23 -6.89 11.34 9.29
CA ILE A 23 -7.66 11.32 10.53
C ILE A 23 -7.02 10.25 11.41
N GLU A 24 -6.79 10.57 12.68
CA GLU A 24 -6.19 9.67 13.65
C GLU A 24 -7.14 9.50 14.85
N GLY A 25 -7.05 8.33 15.50
CA GLY A 25 -7.78 8.06 16.75
C GLY A 25 -9.24 7.59 16.60
N VAL A 26 -9.81 7.57 15.39
CA VAL A 26 -11.19 7.09 15.16
C VAL A 26 -11.30 6.33 13.83
N ALA A 27 -12.24 5.38 13.77
CA ALA A 27 -12.62 4.74 12.52
C ALA A 27 -13.37 5.73 11.61
N THR A 28 -13.13 5.64 10.30
CA THR A 28 -13.69 6.58 9.32
C THR A 28 -14.26 5.87 8.11
N THR A 29 -15.06 6.59 7.33
CA THR A 29 -15.60 6.12 6.06
C THR A 29 -14.68 6.39 4.87
N LEU A 30 -13.44 6.86 5.09
CA LEU A 30 -12.49 7.14 4.02
C LEU A 30 -12.18 5.90 3.15
N PRO A 31 -11.95 4.69 3.71
CA PRO A 31 -11.72 3.49 2.90
C PRO A 31 -12.91 3.15 2.00
N PHE A 32 -14.13 3.32 2.51
CA PHE A 32 -15.36 3.16 1.72
C PHE A 32 -15.46 4.22 0.60
N GLY A 33 -15.11 5.46 0.89
CA GLY A 33 -15.05 6.52 -0.12
C GLY A 33 -14.08 6.18 -1.26
N THR A 34 -12.89 5.69 -0.94
CA THR A 34 -11.92 5.20 -1.95
C THR A 34 -12.51 4.08 -2.78
N PHE A 35 -13.11 3.08 -2.13
CA PHE A 35 -13.77 1.95 -2.80
C PHE A 35 -14.80 2.42 -3.84
N VAL A 36 -15.71 3.32 -3.45
CA VAL A 36 -16.75 3.85 -4.35
C VAL A 36 -16.13 4.55 -5.56
N MET A 37 -15.09 5.37 -5.34
CA MET A 37 -14.47 6.13 -6.43
C MET A 37 -13.73 5.23 -7.44
N ASP A 38 -13.21 4.09 -7.01
CA ASP A 38 -12.56 3.11 -7.88
C ASP A 38 -13.54 2.14 -8.55
N HIS A 39 -14.74 1.97 -8.00
CA HIS A 39 -15.72 1.00 -8.49
C HIS A 39 -16.24 1.33 -9.89
N SER A 40 -16.22 0.34 -10.79
CA SER A 40 -16.57 0.50 -12.22
C SER A 40 -18.03 0.95 -12.45
N ALA A 41 -18.99 0.43 -11.67
CA ALA A 41 -20.39 0.86 -11.76
C ALA A 41 -20.54 2.34 -11.37
N PHE A 42 -19.78 2.82 -10.38
CA PHE A 42 -19.77 4.23 -10.01
C PHE A 42 -19.10 5.07 -11.10
N ARG A 43 -17.92 4.68 -11.61
CA ARG A 43 -17.20 5.41 -12.67
C ARG A 43 -17.97 5.47 -14.00
N SER A 44 -18.71 4.42 -14.35
CA SER A 44 -19.57 4.39 -15.56
C SER A 44 -20.91 5.10 -15.39
N GLY A 45 -21.32 5.42 -14.15
CA GLY A 45 -22.63 6.01 -13.86
C GLY A 45 -23.79 5.00 -13.90
N LYS A 46 -23.51 3.69 -14.05
CA LYS A 46 -24.52 2.63 -14.11
C LYS A 46 -24.78 2.04 -12.72
N PHE A 47 -25.45 2.79 -11.86
CA PHE A 47 -25.83 2.35 -10.51
C PHE A 47 -27.15 2.98 -10.06
N ASP A 48 -27.74 2.43 -8.99
CA ASP A 48 -28.98 2.90 -8.39
C ASP A 48 -28.86 3.04 -6.86
N THR A 49 -29.97 3.31 -6.19
CA THR A 49 -30.03 3.46 -4.72
C THR A 49 -29.62 2.19 -3.96
N GLY A 50 -29.58 1.03 -4.63
CA GLY A 50 -29.10 -0.23 -4.08
C GLY A 50 -27.61 -0.49 -4.25
N PHE A 51 -26.81 0.50 -4.69
CA PHE A 51 -25.37 0.33 -4.96
C PHE A 51 -24.63 -0.35 -3.80
N VAL A 52 -24.82 0.14 -2.57
CA VAL A 52 -24.09 -0.36 -1.40
C VAL A 52 -24.43 -1.84 -1.15
N SER A 53 -25.72 -2.20 -1.13
CA SER A 53 -26.14 -3.58 -0.89
C SER A 53 -25.66 -4.56 -1.97
N LYS A 54 -25.41 -4.08 -3.19
CA LYS A 54 -24.98 -4.91 -4.33
C LYS A 54 -23.47 -5.10 -4.41
N TYR A 55 -22.70 -4.09 -4.02
CA TYR A 55 -21.26 -4.02 -4.29
C TYR A 55 -20.40 -3.86 -3.05
N PHE A 56 -20.97 -3.64 -1.86
CA PHE A 56 -20.18 -3.38 -0.67
C PHE A 56 -20.33 -4.52 0.33
N THR A 57 -19.35 -5.41 0.35
CA THR A 57 -19.21 -6.48 1.34
C THR A 57 -17.99 -6.23 2.25
N LYS A 58 -18.01 -6.76 3.49
CA LYS A 58 -16.88 -6.58 4.42
C LYS A 58 -15.62 -7.27 3.88
N GLU A 59 -15.82 -8.38 3.20
CA GLU A 59 -14.80 -9.25 2.63
C GLU A 59 -13.97 -8.51 1.57
N GLU A 60 -14.62 -7.69 0.73
CA GLU A 60 -13.93 -6.88 -0.30
C GLU A 60 -13.03 -5.80 0.30
N ILE A 61 -13.45 -5.16 1.40
CA ILE A 61 -12.61 -4.18 2.10
C ILE A 61 -11.40 -4.86 2.73
N THR A 62 -11.63 -6.02 3.37
CA THR A 62 -10.54 -6.79 3.96
C THR A 62 -9.54 -7.23 2.89
N ALA A 63 -10.02 -7.75 1.75
CA ALA A 63 -9.16 -8.17 0.64
C ALA A 63 -8.28 -7.03 0.10
N MET A 64 -8.84 -5.83 -0.09
CA MET A 64 -8.05 -4.65 -0.51
C MET A 64 -6.95 -4.27 0.48
N ASN A 65 -7.19 -4.48 1.78
CA ASN A 65 -6.18 -4.20 2.80
C ASN A 65 -5.10 -5.29 2.79
N VAL A 66 -5.47 -6.57 2.68
CA VAL A 66 -4.51 -7.69 2.65
C VAL A 66 -3.54 -7.56 1.48
N GLU A 67 -4.02 -7.24 0.27
CA GLU A 67 -3.15 -7.09 -0.90
C GLU A 67 -2.09 -5.99 -0.70
N LYS A 68 -2.48 -4.87 -0.09
CA LYS A 68 -1.56 -3.77 0.26
C LYS A 68 -0.56 -4.22 1.32
N GLU A 69 -1.02 -4.90 2.37
CA GLU A 69 -0.17 -5.41 3.45
C GLU A 69 0.86 -6.43 2.95
N GLU A 70 0.48 -7.32 2.02
CA GLU A 70 1.41 -8.29 1.41
C GLU A 70 2.52 -7.60 0.61
N ALA A 71 2.17 -6.60 -0.19
CA ALA A 71 3.14 -5.84 -0.98
C ALA A 71 4.12 -5.07 -0.08
N ILE A 72 3.60 -4.42 0.97
CA ILE A 72 4.40 -3.70 1.96
C ILE A 72 5.32 -4.66 2.71
N THR A 73 4.81 -5.82 3.14
CA THR A 73 5.59 -6.82 3.88
C THR A 73 6.75 -7.36 3.03
N LYS A 74 6.49 -7.71 1.77
CA LYS A 74 7.54 -8.17 0.84
C LYS A 74 8.60 -7.09 0.61
N MET A 75 8.18 -5.84 0.44
CA MET A 75 9.10 -4.71 0.25
C MET A 75 9.93 -4.42 1.51
N ALA A 76 9.31 -4.42 2.69
CA ALA A 76 9.98 -4.22 3.96
C ALA A 76 11.01 -5.31 4.24
N LEU A 77 10.66 -6.58 3.96
CA LEU A 77 11.55 -7.71 4.08
C LEU A 77 12.78 -7.56 3.16
N TYR A 78 12.56 -7.21 1.89
CA TYR A 78 13.63 -6.95 0.94
C TYR A 78 14.55 -5.81 1.39
N ALA A 79 13.98 -4.69 1.83
CA ALA A 79 14.75 -3.54 2.32
C ALA A 79 15.58 -3.89 3.56
N TRP A 80 15.06 -4.72 4.47
CA TRP A 80 15.79 -5.23 5.63
C TRP A 80 16.96 -6.13 5.22
N PHE A 81 16.74 -7.08 4.30
CA PHE A 81 17.81 -7.96 3.81
C PHE A 81 18.94 -7.17 3.15
N SER A 82 18.62 -6.19 2.30
CA SER A 82 19.63 -5.36 1.62
C SER A 82 20.51 -4.52 2.57
N GLN A 83 20.00 -4.14 3.74
CA GLN A 83 20.76 -3.41 4.75
C GLN A 83 21.67 -4.33 5.58
N ASN A 84 21.25 -5.59 5.76
CA ASN A 84 21.97 -6.58 6.55
C ASN A 84 22.96 -7.44 5.74
N ASP A 85 23.10 -7.18 4.43
CA ASP A 85 24.10 -7.82 3.55
C ASP A 85 25.55 -7.36 3.79
N THR A 86 25.80 -6.50 4.77
CA THR A 86 27.18 -6.20 5.19
C THR A 86 27.74 -7.33 6.05
N ILE A 87 28.13 -8.43 5.39
CA ILE A 87 28.96 -9.47 6.01
C ILE A 87 30.32 -8.85 6.36
N GLN A 88 30.52 -8.50 7.62
CA GLN A 88 31.85 -8.19 8.15
C GLN A 88 32.68 -9.48 8.12
N MET A 89 33.56 -9.64 7.12
CA MET A 89 34.54 -10.72 7.14
C MET A 89 35.35 -10.58 8.44
N PRO A 90 35.46 -11.62 9.29
CA PRO A 90 36.36 -11.54 10.43
C PRO A 90 37.76 -11.24 9.90
N ALA A 91 38.36 -10.16 10.40
CA ALA A 91 39.74 -9.82 10.06
C ALA A 91 40.59 -11.06 10.28
N GLN A 92 41.20 -11.60 9.21
CA GLN A 92 42.01 -12.80 9.31
C GLN A 92 43.10 -12.55 10.35
N PRO A 93 43.11 -13.27 11.50
CA PRO A 93 44.24 -13.15 12.42
C PRO A 93 45.48 -13.60 11.66
N ALA A 94 46.53 -12.77 11.67
CA ALA A 94 47.76 -13.01 10.92
C ALA A 94 48.25 -14.45 11.13
N SER A 95 48.11 -15.30 10.11
CA SER A 95 48.38 -16.72 10.27
C SER A 95 49.88 -16.90 10.50
N ARG A 96 50.26 -17.46 11.66
CA ARG A 96 51.65 -17.78 12.02
C ARG A 96 52.30 -18.85 11.14
N TRP A 97 51.53 -19.47 10.25
CA TRP A 97 51.98 -20.54 9.34
C TRP A 97 52.87 -20.02 8.20
N LYS A 98 52.79 -18.73 7.85
CA LYS A 98 53.66 -18.12 6.82
C LYS A 98 55.08 -17.77 7.32
N ASN A 99 55.33 -17.75 8.63
CA ASN A 99 56.62 -17.35 9.21
C ASN A 99 57.52 -18.52 9.63
N ARG A 100 57.23 -19.75 9.19
CA ARG A 100 58.02 -20.96 9.54
C ARG A 100 58.92 -21.49 8.42
N ALA A 101 59.02 -20.78 7.30
CA ALA A 101 59.94 -21.12 6.21
C ALA A 101 61.06 -20.07 6.14
N GLN A 102 62.00 -20.13 7.07
CA GLN A 102 63.31 -19.47 6.99
C GLN A 102 64.34 -20.30 7.74
#